data_AF-A0A3R7DYT4-F1
#
_entry.id   AF-A0A3R7DYT4-F1
#
_cell.length_a   1.000
_cell.length_b   1.000
_cell.length_c   1.000
_cell.angle_alpha   90.00
_cell.angle_beta   90.00
_cell.angle_gamma   90.00
#
_symmetry.space_group_name_H-M   'P 1'
#
loop_
_entity.id
_entity.type
_entity.pdbx_description
1 polymer ?
#
loop_
_entity_poly.entity_id
_entity_poly.type
_entity_poly.pdbx_seq_one_letter_code
_entity_poly.pdbx_strand_id
1 'polypeptide(L)'
;MPAIIELKVTDRMKARGVLYSALQREYKLLKMSIDRTEQNISSFESKYNLSSQNFLKVRPKMGDDPDFIDWYGEIRILDALNTEVAQITEILEQCR
;
A
#
# COMPACT_ATOMS: atom_id res chain seq x y z
N MET A 1 21.71 10.49 11.39
CA MET A 1 20.87 11.48 12.13
C MET A 1 19.44 11.27 11.65
N PRO A 2 18.44 11.16 12.54
CA PRO A 2 17.05 11.06 12.09
C PRO A 2 16.64 12.34 11.36
N ALA A 3 15.82 12.21 10.31
CA ALA A 3 15.18 13.37 9.69
C ALA A 3 14.04 13.85 10.60
N ILE A 4 13.95 15.16 10.84
CA ILE A 4 12.98 15.76 11.76
C ILE A 4 12.01 16.63 10.96
N ILE A 5 10.71 16.45 11.21
CA ILE A 5 9.65 17.33 10.72
C ILE A 5 9.17 18.21 11.87
N GLU A 6 9.24 19.52 11.71
CA GLU A 6 8.79 20.49 12.72
C GLU A 6 7.45 21.12 12.33
N LEU A 7 6.50 21.18 13.28
CA LEU A 7 5.18 21.77 13.10
C LEU A 7 4.95 22.89 14.13
N LYS A 8 4.60 24.09 13.67
CA LYS A 8 4.18 25.19 14.54
C LYS A 8 2.72 24.99 14.95
N VAL A 9 2.50 24.73 16.23
CA VAL A 9 1.17 24.43 16.79
C VAL A 9 0.95 25.21 18.09
N THR A 10 -0.30 25.54 18.38
CA THR A 10 -0.69 26.24 19.63
C THR A 10 -0.80 25.30 20.82
N ASP A 11 -1.17 24.03 20.57
CA ASP A 11 -1.26 22.98 21.59
C ASP A 11 -0.65 21.69 21.03
N ARG A 12 0.50 21.29 21.61
CA ARG A 12 1.25 20.11 21.21
C ARG A 12 0.48 18.81 21.44
N MET A 13 -0.26 18.70 22.54
CA MET A 13 -1.00 17.49 22.89
C MET A 13 -2.18 17.29 21.94
N LYS A 14 -2.91 18.37 21.67
CA LYS A 14 -4.00 18.36 20.69
C LYS A 14 -3.48 18.06 19.28
N ALA A 15 -2.37 18.67 18.87
CA ALA A 15 -1.76 18.41 17.57
C ALA A 15 -1.33 16.94 17.41
N ARG A 16 -0.69 16.36 18.43
CA ARG A 16 -0.33 14.94 18.44
C ARG A 16 -1.56 14.03 18.31
N GLY A 17 -2.63 14.33 19.05
CA GLY A 17 -3.89 13.57 18.96
C GLY A 17 -4.50 13.63 17.55
N VAL A 18 -4.51 14.82 16.93
CA VAL A 18 -5.00 15.00 15.55
C VAL A 18 -4.16 14.20 14.55
N LEU A 19 -2.83 14.26 14.66
CA LEU A 19 -1.92 13.50 13.80
C LEU A 19 -2.14 11.99 13.95
N TYR A 20 -2.19 11.50 15.19
CA TYR A 20 -2.41 10.08 15.48
C TYR A 20 -3.75 9.59 14.90
N SER A 21 -4.85 10.32 15.13
CA SER A 21 -6.16 9.94 14.60
C SER A 21 -6.22 10.01 13.07
N ALA A 22 -5.55 10.97 12.45
CA ALA A 22 -5.49 11.08 10.98
C ALA A 22 -4.71 9.89 10.38
N LEU A 23 -3.54 9.57 10.92
CA LEU A 23 -2.71 8.46 10.47
C LEU A 23 -3.37 7.11 10.70
N GLN A 24 -4.08 6.92 11.83
CA GLN A 24 -4.85 5.68 12.07
C GLN A 24 -5.98 5.49 11.04
N ARG A 25 -6.68 6.57 10.68
CA ARG A 25 -7.72 6.51 9.65
C ARG A 25 -7.11 6.12 8.31
N GLU A 26 -5.99 6.74 7.93
CA GLU A 26 -5.31 6.46 6.67
C GLU A 26 -4.81 5.01 6.63
N TYR A 27 -4.16 4.54 7.69
CA TYR A 27 -3.74 3.14 7.84
C TYR A 27 -4.90 2.17 7.58
N LYS A 28 -6.08 2.44 8.15
CA LYS A 28 -7.27 1.60 7.94
C LYS A 28 -7.73 1.59 6.48
N LEU A 29 -7.72 2.75 5.81
CA LEU A 29 -8.11 2.86 4.40
C LEU A 29 -7.13 2.11 3.49
N LEU A 30 -5.82 2.21 3.76
CA LEU A 30 -4.80 1.47 3.03
C LEU A 30 -4.95 -0.02 3.21
N LYS A 31 -5.22 -0.50 4.43
CA LYS A 31 -5.49 -1.93 4.69
C LYS A 31 -6.69 -2.44 3.89
N MET A 32 -7.79 -1.68 3.83
CA MET A 32 -8.94 -2.03 3.00
C MET A 32 -8.60 -2.07 1.50
N SER A 33 -7.73 -1.16 1.04
CA SER A 33 -7.29 -1.11 -0.36
C SER A 33 -6.37 -2.29 -0.69
N ILE A 34 -5.49 -2.69 0.23
CA ILE A 34 -4.65 -3.89 0.11
C ILE A 34 -5.54 -5.12 -0.02
N ASP A 35 -6.49 -5.32 0.90
CA ASP A 35 -7.35 -6.50 0.89
C ASP A 35 -8.10 -6.64 -0.45
N ARG A 36 -8.58 -5.52 -1.02
CA ARG A 36 -9.21 -5.49 -2.35
C ARG A 36 -8.23 -5.82 -3.48
N THR A 37 -7.04 -5.23 -3.44
CA THR A 37 -5.99 -5.45 -4.46
C THR A 37 -5.54 -6.91 -4.47
N GLU A 38 -5.37 -7.52 -3.29
CA GLU A 38 -5.04 -8.94 -3.14
C GLU A 38 -6.14 -9.85 -3.69
N GLN A 39 -7.42 -9.51 -3.50
CA GLN A 39 -8.53 -10.23 -4.11
C GLN A 39 -8.51 -10.13 -5.65
N ASN A 40 -8.23 -8.95 -6.20
CA ASN A 40 -8.10 -8.77 -7.65
C ASN A 40 -6.95 -9.62 -8.20
N ILE A 41 -5.77 -9.58 -7.56
CA ILE A 41 -4.61 -10.42 -7.92
C ILE A 41 -4.97 -11.90 -7.88
N SER A 42 -5.62 -12.36 -6.81
CA SER A 42 -6.02 -13.77 -6.66
C SER A 42 -6.98 -14.21 -7.77
N SER A 43 -7.85 -13.31 -8.25
CA SER A 43 -8.74 -13.61 -9.37
C SER A 43 -7.99 -13.88 -10.67
N PHE A 44 -6.92 -13.13 -10.96
CA PHE A 44 -6.04 -13.38 -12.10
C PHE A 44 -5.22 -14.66 -11.91
N GLU A 45 -4.67 -14.87 -10.72
CA GLU A 45 -3.92 -16.09 -10.39
C GLU A 45 -4.76 -17.35 -10.63
N SER A 46 -6.02 -17.30 -10.20
CA SER A 46 -6.99 -18.39 -10.40
C SER A 46 -7.37 -18.55 -11.88
N LYS A 47 -7.63 -17.45 -12.59
CA LYS A 47 -8.01 -17.45 -14.02
C LYS A 47 -6.93 -18.08 -14.90
N TYR A 48 -5.66 -17.78 -14.63
CA TYR A 48 -4.53 -18.26 -15.42
C TYR A 48 -3.81 -19.46 -14.82
N ASN A 49 -4.25 -19.94 -13.64
CA ASN A 49 -3.59 -20.99 -12.86
C ASN A 49 -2.07 -20.74 -12.73
N LEU A 50 -1.71 -19.50 -12.43
CA LEU A 50 -0.33 -19.02 -12.42
C LEU A 50 -0.16 -18.05 -11.25
N SER A 51 0.87 -18.23 -10.41
CA SER A 51 1.13 -17.27 -9.33
C SER A 51 1.67 -15.95 -9.88
N SER A 52 1.39 -14.84 -9.20
CA SER A 52 1.87 -13.50 -9.56
C SER A 52 3.40 -13.45 -9.65
N GLN A 53 4.10 -14.16 -8.76
CA GLN A 53 5.57 -14.27 -8.81
C GLN A 53 6.08 -14.92 -10.09
N ASN A 54 5.37 -15.93 -10.61
CA ASN A 54 5.74 -16.60 -11.85
C ASN A 54 5.28 -15.80 -13.07
N PHE A 55 4.10 -15.18 -13.00
CA PHE A 55 3.60 -14.23 -13.99
C PHE A 55 4.61 -13.11 -14.25
N LEU A 56 5.14 -12.45 -13.21
CA LEU A 56 6.13 -11.38 -13.38
C LEU A 56 7.41 -11.82 -14.12
N LYS A 57 7.83 -13.08 -14.00
CA LYS A 57 9.02 -13.62 -14.70
C LYS A 57 8.78 -13.78 -16.20
N VAL A 58 7.55 -14.11 -16.59
CA VAL A 58 7.18 -14.37 -17.99
C VAL A 58 6.54 -13.16 -18.65
N ARG A 59 6.03 -12.20 -17.88
CA ARG A 59 5.33 -10.99 -18.34
C ARG A 59 6.07 -10.21 -19.44
N PRO A 60 7.41 -10.00 -19.39
CA PRO A 60 8.12 -9.28 -20.46
C PRO A 60 8.05 -9.96 -21.83
N LYS A 61 7.71 -11.25 -21.86
CA LYS A 61 7.54 -12.05 -23.09
C LYS A 61 6.07 -12.20 -23.49
N MET A 62 5.15 -11.75 -22.64
CA MET A 62 3.72 -11.77 -22.91
C MET A 62 3.34 -10.47 -23.62
N GLY A 63 2.46 -10.57 -24.62
CA GLY A 63 1.99 -9.41 -25.39
C GLY A 63 1.05 -8.49 -24.59
N ASP A 64 0.37 -7.60 -25.31
CA ASP A 64 -0.51 -6.57 -24.73
C ASP A 64 -1.91 -7.08 -24.40
N ASP A 65 -1.99 -8.29 -23.84
CA ASP A 65 -3.26 -8.81 -23.32
C ASP A 65 -3.74 -7.88 -22.19
N PRO A 66 -4.98 -7.34 -22.26
CA PRO A 66 -5.50 -6.44 -21.26
C PRO A 66 -5.45 -7.00 -19.84
N ASP A 67 -5.74 -8.29 -19.66
CA ASP A 67 -5.70 -8.91 -18.33
C ASP A 67 -4.27 -8.93 -17.78
N PHE A 68 -3.25 -9.10 -18.62
CA PHE A 68 -1.85 -9.06 -18.18
C PHE A 68 -1.37 -7.63 -17.90
N ILE A 69 -1.97 -6.62 -18.53
CA ILE A 69 -1.71 -5.21 -18.20
C ILE A 69 -2.31 -4.91 -16.82
N ASP A 70 -3.58 -5.26 -16.63
CA ASP A 70 -4.32 -5.01 -15.39
C ASP A 70 -3.69 -5.78 -14.21
N TRP A 71 -3.38 -7.06 -14.38
CA TRP A 71 -2.75 -7.85 -13.33
C TRP A 71 -1.37 -7.31 -12.93
N TYR A 72 -0.56 -6.90 -13.89
CA TYR A 72 0.70 -6.22 -13.58
C TYR A 72 0.46 -4.92 -12.80
N GLY A 73 -0.55 -4.14 -13.20
CA GLY A 73 -0.99 -2.94 -12.49
C GLY A 73 -1.35 -3.22 -11.04
N GLU A 74 -2.20 -4.22 -10.77
CA GLU A 74 -2.62 -4.60 -9.41
C GLU A 74 -1.44 -4.99 -8.53
N ILE A 75 -0.47 -5.74 -9.07
CA ILE A 75 0.75 -6.10 -8.32
C ILE A 75 1.55 -4.84 -7.95
N ARG A 76 1.69 -3.89 -8.87
CA ARG A 76 2.41 -2.62 -8.60
C ARG A 76 1.65 -1.73 -7.61
N ILE A 77 0.32 -1.74 -7.65
CA ILE A 77 -0.52 -1.06 -6.67
C ILE A 77 -0.31 -1.69 -5.29
N LEU A 78 -0.29 -3.02 -5.18
CA LEU A 78 -0.05 -3.71 -3.91
C LEU A 78 1.32 -3.35 -3.32
N ASP A 79 2.37 -3.31 -4.13
CA ASP A 79 3.71 -2.89 -3.71
C ASP A 79 3.70 -1.46 -3.13
N ALA A 80 3.02 -0.53 -3.81
CA ALA A 80 2.92 0.86 -3.39
C ALA A 80 2.14 1.00 -2.08
N LEU A 81 0.98 0.33 -1.97
CA LEU A 81 0.16 0.35 -0.76
C LEU A 81 0.91 -0.22 0.44
N ASN A 82 1.64 -1.33 0.27
CA ASN A 82 2.46 -1.91 1.34
C ASN A 82 3.59 -0.96 1.79
N THR A 83 4.19 -0.25 0.85
CA THR A 83 5.22 0.77 1.15
C THR A 83 4.61 1.90 1.99
N GLU A 84 3.44 2.39 1.62
CA GLU A 84 2.75 3.46 2.34
C GLU A 84 2.29 3.03 3.73
N VAL A 85 1.79 1.79 3.87
CA VAL A 85 1.47 1.20 5.17
C VAL A 85 2.71 1.13 6.07
N ALA A 86 3.86 0.73 5.54
CA ALA A 86 5.10 0.68 6.31
C ALA A 86 5.49 2.07 6.83
N GLN A 87 5.41 3.09 5.97
CA GLN A 87 5.70 4.48 6.34
C GLN A 87 4.73 5.02 7.41
N ILE A 88 3.43 4.80 7.24
CA ILE A 88 2.44 5.28 8.22
C ILE A 88 2.59 4.56 9.55
N THR A 89 2.91 3.26 9.54
CA THR A 89 3.15 2.48 10.76
C THR A 89 4.35 3.03 11.54
N GLU A 90 5.45 3.33 10.85
CA GLU A 90 6.64 3.95 11.44
C GLU A 90 6.33 5.28 12.12
N ILE A 91 5.51 6.14 11.49
CA ILE A 91 5.14 7.45 12.05
C ILE A 91 4.13 7.30 13.20
N LEU A 92 3.18 6.37 13.09
CA LEU A 92 2.18 6.09 14.13
C LEU A 92 2.83 5.65 15.45
N GLU A 93 3.87 4.82 15.40
CA GLU A 93 4.61 4.37 16.57
C GLU A 93 5.25 5.53 17.34
N GLN A 94 5.65 6.59 16.64
CA GLN A 94 6.24 7.80 17.23
C GLN A 94 5.18 8.77 17.77
N CYS A 95 3.93 8.64 17.32
CA CYS A 95 2.81 9.47 17.78
C CYS A 95 2.09 8.90 19.01
N ARG A 96 2.35 7.62 19.35
CA ARG A 96 1.76 6.91 20.49
C ARG A 96 2.23 7.49 21.82
#